data_AF-A0A524PZ27-F1
#
_entry.id   AF-A0A524PZ27-F1
#
_cell.length_a   1.000
_cell.length_b   1.000
_cell.length_c   1.000
_cell.angle_alpha   90.00
_cell.angle_beta   90.00
_cell.angle_gamma   90.00
#
_symmetry.space_group_name_H-M   'P 1'
#
loop_
_entity.id
_entity.type
_entity.pdbx_description
1 polymer ?
#
loop_
_entity_poly.entity_id
_entity_poly.type
_entity_poly.pdbx_seq_one_letter_code
_entity_poly.pdbx_strand_id
1 'polypeptide(L)'
;MRDVIRDRIGNNLVFFTGNVAAESPNQICTCCDCCCHMLGQIIHVNPGMIVTPPRYRAVVDENACTDCGKCLGVCNLMAHRMEGRRHAYDPYRCVGCGLCVAVCPSIAIEMVENEAYRPPAGNFKRLMVRLAPAKLAAMAKGKFLKKRPGIPGIGGQ
;
A
#
# COMPACT_ATOMS: atom_id res chain seq x y z
N MET A 1 23.05 3.58 -7.59
CA MET A 1 21.66 3.78 -7.12
C MET A 1 20.62 3.10 -8.04
N ARG A 2 20.65 3.33 -9.36
CA ARG A 2 19.66 2.74 -10.30
C ARG A 2 19.67 1.22 -10.33
N ASP A 3 20.84 0.58 -10.28
CA ASP A 3 20.94 -0.88 -10.32
C ASP A 3 20.39 -1.51 -9.04
N VAL A 4 20.64 -0.88 -7.89
CA VAL A 4 20.01 -1.27 -6.62
C VAL A 4 18.49 -1.15 -6.73
N ILE A 5 17.95 -0.09 -7.32
CA ILE A 5 16.50 0.05 -7.47
C ILE A 5 15.93 -1.08 -8.36
N ARG A 6 16.57 -1.40 -9.49
CA ARG A 6 16.13 -2.48 -10.38
C ARG A 6 16.18 -3.85 -9.71
N ASP A 7 17.27 -4.14 -8.99
CA ASP A 7 17.41 -5.37 -8.20
C ASP A 7 16.26 -5.51 -7.18
N ARG A 8 15.95 -4.44 -6.45
CA ARG A 8 14.88 -4.46 -5.43
C ARG A 8 13.50 -4.63 -6.06
N ILE A 9 13.23 -4.02 -7.22
CA ILE A 9 12.00 -4.25 -8.00
C ILE A 9 11.92 -5.70 -8.49
N GLY A 10 13.02 -6.26 -9.00
CA GLY A 10 13.09 -7.66 -9.44
C GLY A 10 12.83 -8.65 -8.31
N ASN A 11 13.15 -8.27 -7.07
CA ASN A 11 12.86 -9.03 -5.85
C ASN A 11 11.49 -8.70 -5.22
N ASN A 12 10.59 -8.02 -5.94
CA ASN A 12 9.24 -7.65 -5.46
C ASN A 12 9.20 -6.81 -4.18
N LEU A 13 10.24 -6.01 -3.91
CA LEU A 13 10.31 -5.19 -2.70
C LEU A 13 9.57 -3.86 -2.91
N VAL A 14 8.75 -3.48 -1.92
CA VAL A 14 8.03 -2.20 -1.92
C VAL A 14 8.88 -1.13 -1.25
N PHE A 15 8.95 0.04 -1.89
CA PHE A 15 9.62 1.21 -1.33
C PHE A 15 8.68 1.99 -0.41
N PHE A 16 9.06 2.11 0.86
CA PHE A 16 8.44 3.02 1.82
C PHE A 16 9.43 4.13 2.19
N THR A 17 8.92 5.33 2.41
CA THR A 17 9.75 6.45 2.87
C THR A 17 9.15 7.10 4.11
N GLY A 18 10.00 7.43 5.09
CA GLY A 18 9.63 8.27 6.22
C GLY A 18 9.52 9.72 5.75
N ASN A 19 8.33 10.31 5.85
CA ASN A 19 8.06 11.61 5.23
C ASN A 19 7.47 12.62 6.23
N VAL A 20 8.20 12.89 7.31
CA VAL A 20 7.83 13.95 8.29
C VAL A 20 8.39 15.32 7.88
N ALA A 21 9.34 15.34 6.94
CA ALA A 21 9.82 16.53 6.25
C ALA A 21 10.13 16.15 4.79
N ALA A 22 9.40 16.73 3.83
CA ALA A 22 9.55 16.45 2.39
C ALA A 22 10.97 16.78 1.86
N GLU A 23 11.66 17.67 2.57
CA GLU A 23 13.01 18.16 2.27
C GLU A 23 14.10 17.20 2.77
N SER A 24 13.76 16.27 3.68
CA SER A 24 14.71 15.37 4.32
C SER A 24 14.11 13.98 4.58
N PRO A 25 13.84 13.19 3.52
CA PRO A 25 13.45 11.79 3.69
C PRO A 25 14.60 11.03 4.36
N ASN A 26 14.40 10.62 5.61
CA ASN A 26 15.45 10.07 6.45
C ASN A 26 15.66 8.56 6.27
N GLN A 27 14.75 7.88 5.57
CA GLN A 27 14.75 6.44 5.36
C GLN A 27 14.06 6.12 4.03
N ILE A 28 14.65 5.25 3.23
CA ILE A 28 13.99 4.53 2.13
C ILE A 28 14.08 3.05 2.49
N CYS A 29 12.98 2.47 2.92
CA CYS A 29 12.90 1.06 3.26
C CYS A 29 12.45 0.25 2.05
N THR A 30 13.12 -0.86 1.76
CA THR A 30 12.68 -1.85 0.76
C THR A 30 12.12 -3.07 1.50
N CYS A 31 10.81 -3.24 1.48
CA CYS A 31 10.11 -4.22 2.33
C CYS A 31 9.42 -5.29 1.48
N CYS A 32 9.65 -6.57 1.80
CA CYS A 32 8.77 -7.70 1.44
C CYS A 32 7.72 -7.91 2.53
N ASP A 33 6.65 -8.64 2.21
CA ASP A 33 5.68 -9.21 3.16
C ASP A 33 6.32 -10.22 4.13
N CYS A 34 7.45 -10.81 3.73
CA CYS A 34 8.11 -11.94 4.39
C CYS A 34 8.89 -11.64 5.69
N CYS A 35 9.45 -10.43 5.88
CA CYS A 35 10.28 -10.10 7.06
C CYS A 35 10.01 -8.70 7.66
N CYS A 36 9.23 -7.85 6.99
CA CYS A 36 9.02 -6.49 7.46
C CYS A 36 7.84 -6.41 8.44
N HIS A 37 8.12 -6.22 9.74
CA HIS A 37 7.06 -5.99 10.74
C HIS A 37 6.16 -4.81 10.38
N MET A 38 6.71 -3.74 9.79
CA MET A 38 5.93 -2.58 9.33
C MET A 38 4.94 -2.97 8.23
N LEU A 39 5.38 -3.73 7.22
CA LEU A 39 4.50 -4.15 6.13
C LEU A 39 3.46 -5.16 6.62
N GLY A 40 3.85 -6.09 7.49
CA GLY A 40 2.92 -6.97 8.19
C GLY A 40 1.85 -6.18 8.95
N GLN A 41 2.23 -5.12 9.68
CA GLN A 41 1.24 -4.23 10.31
C GLN A 41 0.32 -3.60 9.26
N ILE A 42 0.86 -3.01 8.19
CA ILE A 42 0.07 -2.38 7.11
C ILE A 42 -0.89 -3.38 6.43
N ILE A 43 -0.49 -4.64 6.32
CA ILE A 43 -1.30 -5.73 5.75
C ILE A 43 -2.44 -6.14 6.70
N HIS A 44 -2.15 -6.24 8.00
CA HIS A 44 -3.09 -6.73 9.03
C HIS A 44 -4.00 -5.62 9.59
N VAL A 45 -3.60 -4.36 9.45
CA VAL A 45 -4.44 -3.19 9.76
C VAL A 45 -4.89 -2.50 8.46
N ASN A 46 -5.85 -1.58 8.54
CA ASN A 46 -6.20 -0.80 7.37
C ASN A 46 -5.02 0.12 6.98
N PRO A 47 -4.44 0.04 5.76
CA PRO A 47 -3.29 0.84 5.35
C PRO A 47 -3.50 2.34 5.57
N GLY A 48 -4.73 2.84 5.36
CA GLY A 48 -5.08 4.25 5.56
C GLY A 48 -4.96 4.77 7.01
N MET A 49 -4.66 3.91 8.00
CA MET A 49 -4.35 4.34 9.37
C MET A 49 -2.85 4.58 9.61
N ILE A 50 -1.98 3.99 8.81
CA ILE A 50 -0.51 4.03 9.00
C ILE A 50 0.18 4.73 7.82
N VAL A 51 -0.36 4.55 6.62
CA VAL A 51 0.19 5.02 5.36
C VAL A 51 -0.74 6.09 4.80
N THR A 52 -0.16 7.23 4.42
CA THR A 52 -0.89 8.26 3.67
C THR A 52 -1.25 7.73 2.27
N PRO A 53 -2.39 8.12 1.68
CA PRO A 53 -2.69 7.78 0.29
C PRO A 53 -1.51 8.12 -0.63
N PRO A 54 -1.09 7.20 -1.52
CA PRO A 54 0.04 7.44 -2.41
C PRO A 54 -0.31 8.52 -3.44
N ARG A 55 0.70 9.15 -4.05
CA ARG A 55 0.49 10.16 -5.11
C ARG A 55 -0.12 9.55 -6.37
N TYR A 56 0.34 8.35 -6.73
CA TYR A 56 -0.18 7.58 -7.85
C TYR A 56 -0.77 6.26 -7.34
N ARG A 57 -1.85 5.80 -7.96
CA ARG A 57 -2.49 4.51 -7.66
C ARG A 57 -2.66 3.71 -8.94
N ALA A 58 -2.64 2.39 -8.81
CA ALA A 58 -2.99 1.52 -9.92
C ALA A 58 -4.50 1.65 -10.23
N VAL A 59 -4.84 1.61 -11.51
CA VAL A 59 -6.19 1.42 -12.04
C VAL A 59 -6.14 0.28 -13.04
N VAL A 60 -7.17 -0.56 -13.01
CA VAL A 60 -7.30 -1.74 -13.86
C VAL A 60 -8.36 -1.46 -14.90
N ASP A 61 -8.03 -1.62 -16.17
CA ASP A 61 -9.00 -1.67 -17.26
C ASP A 61 -9.59 -3.07 -17.34
N GLU A 62 -10.82 -3.22 -16.86
CA GLU A 62 -11.54 -4.49 -16.85
C GLU A 62 -11.82 -5.05 -18.26
N ASN A 63 -11.80 -4.21 -19.30
CA ASN A 63 -11.98 -4.69 -20.68
C ASN A 63 -10.71 -5.31 -21.25
N ALA A 64 -9.54 -4.88 -20.77
CA ALA A 64 -8.23 -5.42 -21.16
C ALA A 64 -7.73 -6.51 -20.20
N CYS A 65 -8.32 -6.63 -19.01
CA CYS A 65 -7.95 -7.64 -18.03
C CYS A 65 -8.34 -9.05 -18.50
N THR A 66 -7.39 -9.98 -18.41
CA THR A 66 -7.61 -11.38 -18.83
C THR A 66 -7.71 -12.34 -17.64
N ASP A 67 -7.93 -11.82 -16.42
CA ASP A 67 -8.02 -12.61 -15.19
C ASP A 67 -6.80 -13.52 -14.91
N CYS A 68 -5.62 -13.22 -15.49
CA CYS A 68 -4.45 -14.13 -15.45
C CYS A 68 -3.79 -14.27 -14.08
N GLY A 69 -4.14 -13.41 -13.13
CA GLY A 69 -3.68 -13.48 -11.74
C GLY A 69 -2.23 -13.05 -11.48
N LYS A 70 -1.41 -12.72 -12.49
CA LYS A 70 0.02 -12.40 -12.31
C LYS A 70 0.27 -11.22 -11.35
N CYS A 71 -0.63 -10.25 -11.32
CA CYS A 71 -0.54 -9.09 -10.42
C CYS A 71 -0.70 -9.46 -8.94
N LEU A 72 -1.32 -10.61 -8.61
CA LEU A 72 -1.47 -11.06 -7.22
C LEU A 72 -0.13 -11.40 -6.59
N GLY A 73 0.73 -12.13 -7.33
CA GLY A 73 2.00 -12.63 -6.81
C GLY A 73 3.02 -11.55 -6.47
N VAL A 74 2.91 -10.37 -7.08
CA VAL A 74 3.78 -9.21 -6.78
C VAL A 74 3.14 -8.20 -5.83
N CYS A 75 1.86 -8.37 -5.51
CA CYS A 75 1.13 -7.43 -4.68
C CYS A 75 1.25 -7.80 -3.19
N ASN A 76 2.31 -7.33 -2.56
CA ASN A 76 2.53 -7.50 -1.11
C ASN A 76 1.38 -6.96 -0.24
N LEU A 77 0.52 -6.08 -0.78
CA LEU A 77 -0.59 -5.47 -0.05
C LEU A 77 -1.92 -6.21 -0.24
N MET A 78 -1.97 -7.25 -1.08
CA MET A 78 -3.20 -7.96 -1.46
C MET A 78 -4.31 -7.02 -1.96
N ALA A 79 -3.91 -5.96 -2.69
CA ALA A 79 -4.82 -5.08 -3.41
C ALA A 79 -5.42 -5.78 -4.65
N HIS A 80 -4.70 -6.73 -5.24
CA HIS A 80 -5.23 -7.63 -6.26
C HIS A 80 -5.64 -8.96 -5.62
N ARG A 81 -6.81 -9.49 -5.98
CA ARG A 81 -7.38 -10.74 -5.46
C ARG A 81 -8.11 -11.49 -6.60
N MET A 82 -8.42 -12.77 -6.38
CA MET A 82 -9.35 -13.52 -7.24
C MET A 82 -10.65 -13.76 -6.49
N GLU A 83 -11.77 -13.43 -7.11
CA GLU A 83 -13.12 -13.81 -6.67
C GLU A 83 -13.64 -14.90 -7.62
N GLY A 84 -13.41 -16.16 -7.22
CA GLY A 84 -13.59 -17.30 -8.10
C GLY A 84 -12.59 -17.27 -9.25
N ARG A 85 -13.09 -17.03 -10.48
CA ARG A 85 -12.27 -16.94 -11.70
C ARG A 85 -12.07 -15.51 -12.22
N ARG A 86 -12.61 -14.50 -11.53
CA ARG A 86 -12.44 -13.09 -11.92
C ARG A 86 -11.43 -12.40 -11.02
N HIS A 87 -10.62 -11.54 -11.61
CA HIS A 87 -9.74 -10.63 -10.90
C HIS A 87 -10.60 -9.55 -10.20
N ALA A 88 -10.19 -9.20 -8.99
CA ALA A 88 -10.78 -8.13 -8.20
C ALA A 88 -9.67 -7.20 -7.70
N TYR A 89 -9.95 -5.90 -7.70
CA TYR A 89 -9.01 -4.87 -7.27
C TYR A 89 -9.59 -4.00 -6.14
N ASP A 90 -8.81 -3.86 -5.07
CA ASP A 90 -9.13 -3.07 -3.88
C ASP A 90 -8.22 -1.83 -3.80
N PRO A 91 -8.68 -0.67 -4.30
CA PRO A 91 -7.85 0.53 -4.36
C PRO A 91 -7.46 1.06 -2.98
N TYR A 92 -8.22 0.74 -1.92
CA TYR A 92 -7.90 1.19 -0.56
C TYR A 92 -6.66 0.50 0.02
N ARG A 93 -6.26 -0.63 -0.56
CA ARG A 93 -5.05 -1.36 -0.17
C ARG A 93 -3.83 -0.96 -1.01
N CYS A 94 -4.04 -0.21 -2.10
CA CYS A 94 -2.96 0.16 -2.99
C CYS A 94 -2.07 1.25 -2.36
N VAL A 95 -0.78 0.94 -2.22
CA VAL A 95 0.25 1.90 -1.79
C VAL A 95 1.01 2.53 -2.96
N GLY A 96 0.57 2.28 -4.19
CA GLY A 96 1.12 2.95 -5.38
C GLY A 96 2.50 2.49 -5.82
N CYS A 97 2.90 1.24 -5.51
CA CYS A 97 4.25 0.75 -5.81
C CYS A 97 4.53 0.45 -7.30
N GLY A 98 3.49 0.26 -8.12
CA GLY A 98 3.62 0.02 -9.56
C GLY A 98 4.11 -1.38 -9.99
N LEU A 99 4.42 -2.29 -9.06
CA LEU A 99 4.90 -3.64 -9.39
C LEU A 99 3.93 -4.42 -10.30
N CYS A 100 2.62 -4.24 -10.10
CA CYS A 100 1.58 -4.91 -10.89
C CYS A 100 1.59 -4.50 -12.37
N VAL A 101 1.98 -3.27 -12.70
CA VAL A 101 2.09 -2.79 -14.08
C VAL A 101 3.18 -3.55 -14.83
N ALA A 102 4.33 -3.75 -14.18
CA ALA A 102 5.49 -4.40 -14.80
C ALA A 102 5.24 -5.87 -15.17
N VAL A 103 4.31 -6.55 -14.48
CA VAL A 103 4.00 -7.98 -14.70
C VAL A 103 2.71 -8.23 -15.48
N CYS A 104 1.94 -7.18 -15.81
CA CYS A 104 0.67 -7.33 -16.52
C CYS A 104 0.91 -7.61 -18.01
N PRO A 105 0.57 -8.80 -18.52
CA PRO A 105 0.87 -9.17 -19.90
C PRO A 105 -0.07 -8.51 -20.91
N SER A 106 -1.30 -8.16 -20.51
CA SER A 106 -2.28 -7.49 -21.36
C SER A 106 -2.24 -5.96 -21.24
N ILE A 107 -1.29 -5.42 -20.47
CA ILE A 107 -1.14 -3.96 -20.27
C ILE A 107 -2.45 -3.33 -19.75
N ALA A 108 -3.20 -4.07 -18.95
CA ALA A 108 -4.49 -3.65 -18.40
C ALA A 108 -4.38 -2.79 -17.13
N ILE A 109 -3.16 -2.46 -16.67
CA ILE A 109 -2.95 -1.74 -15.40
C ILE A 109 -2.12 -0.49 -15.66
N GLU A 110 -2.63 0.66 -15.21
CA GLU A 110 -1.96 1.96 -15.32
C GLU A 110 -1.81 2.64 -13.96
N MET A 111 -0.79 3.49 -13.81
CA MET A 111 -0.61 4.34 -12.64
C MET A 111 -1.21 5.73 -12.90
N VAL A 112 -2.32 6.06 -12.23
CA VAL A 112 -2.99 7.35 -12.35
C VAL A 112 -2.80 8.20 -11.09
N GLU A 113 -2.95 9.52 -11.22
CA GLU A 113 -2.90 10.41 -10.06
C GLU A 113 -4.05 10.11 -9.08
N ASN A 114 -3.73 10.13 -7.79
CA ASN A 114 -4.68 9.81 -6.74
C ASN A 114 -5.26 11.08 -6.13
N GLU A 115 -6.54 11.33 -6.33
CA GLU A 115 -7.27 12.48 -5.78
C GLU A 115 -7.22 12.55 -4.24
N ALA A 116 -7.07 11.41 -3.57
CA ALA A 116 -6.94 11.34 -2.12
C ALA A 116 -5.54 11.73 -1.61
N TYR A 117 -4.57 11.91 -2.51
CA TYR A 117 -3.21 12.30 -2.16
C TYR A 117 -3.20 13.62 -1.40
N ARG A 118 -2.42 13.65 -0.33
CA ARG A 118 -2.12 14.88 0.40
C ARG A 118 -0.62 14.97 0.59
N PRO A 119 -0.01 16.14 0.32
CA PRO A 119 1.41 16.31 0.56
C PRO A 119 1.69 16.09 2.05
N PRO A 120 2.85 15.50 2.39
CA PRO A 120 3.28 15.28 3.76
C PRO A 120 3.19 16.57 4.60
N ALA A 121 3.02 16.40 5.92
CA ALA A 121 3.11 17.55 6.79
C ALA A 121 4.56 18.08 6.74
N GLY A 122 4.77 19.31 6.27
CA GLY A 122 6.12 19.87 6.15
C GLY A 122 6.90 19.99 7.45
N ASN A 123 6.26 19.78 8.61
CA ASN A 123 6.92 19.69 9.90
C ASN A 123 6.05 18.93 10.93
N PHE A 124 6.67 18.57 12.05
CA PHE A 124 6.04 17.81 13.13
C PHE A 124 4.84 18.54 13.76
N LYS A 125 4.90 19.87 13.93
CA LYS A 125 3.77 20.66 14.46
C LYS A 125 2.53 20.52 13.56
N ARG A 126 2.70 20.66 12.25
CA ARG A 126 1.63 20.50 11.26
C ARG A 126 1.13 19.06 11.18
N LEU A 127 2.01 18.07 11.38
CA LEU A 127 1.63 16.66 11.48
C LEU A 127 0.71 16.44 12.70
N MET A 128 1.09 16.95 13.87
CA MET A 128 0.30 16.81 15.10
C MET A 128 -1.08 17.46 14.98
N VAL A 129 -1.17 18.65 14.37
CA VAL A 129 -2.46 19.30 14.08
C VAL A 129 -3.34 18.45 13.17
N ARG A 130 -2.78 17.83 12.13
CA ARG A 130 -3.54 16.94 11.22
C ARG A 130 -4.03 15.67 11.91
N LEU A 131 -3.27 15.13 12.85
CA LEU A 131 -3.62 13.91 13.58
C LEU A 131 -4.58 14.17 14.75
N ALA A 132 -4.62 15.39 15.30
CA ALA A 132 -5.40 15.73 16.47
C ALA A 132 -6.89 15.36 16.37
N PRO A 133 -7.63 15.66 15.27
CA PRO A 133 -9.06 15.32 15.17
C PRO A 133 -9.30 13.80 15.12
N ALA A 134 -8.45 13.06 14.39
CA ALA A 134 -8.56 11.61 14.29
C ALA A 134 -8.24 10.94 15.64
N LYS A 135 -7.22 11.43 16.37
CA LYS A 135 -6.88 10.95 17.71
C LYS A 135 -7.97 11.28 18.73
N LEU A 136 -8.52 12.50 18.72
CA LEU A 136 -9.63 12.90 19.59
C LEU A 136 -10.88 12.04 19.32
N ALA A 137 -11.24 11.84 18.05
CA ALA A 137 -12.39 11.03 17.67
C ALA A 137 -12.20 9.53 18.00
N ALA A 138 -10.98 9.00 17.88
CA ALA A 138 -10.66 7.63 18.27
C ALA A 138 -10.67 7.43 19.79
N MET A 139 -10.13 8.39 20.56
CA MET A 139 -10.16 8.41 22.02
C MET A 139 -11.59 8.55 22.56
N ALA A 140 -12.37 9.51 22.04
CA ALA A 140 -13.75 9.74 22.44
C ALA A 140 -14.68 8.55 22.14
N LYS A 141 -14.38 7.75 21.11
CA LYS A 141 -15.16 6.55 20.76
C LYS A 141 -14.67 5.27 21.43
N GLY A 142 -13.60 5.30 22.22
CA GLY A 142 -13.01 4.09 22.83
C GLY A 142 -12.61 3.00 21.80
N LYS A 143 -12.49 3.37 20.52
CA LYS A 143 -12.37 2.43 19.38
C LYS A 143 -10.92 2.04 19.07
N PHE A 144 -9.98 2.33 19.97
CA PHE A 144 -8.56 2.02 19.80
C PHE A 144 -8.27 0.52 19.58
N LEU A 145 -9.25 -0.36 19.85
CA LEU A 145 -9.10 -1.81 19.89
C LEU A 145 -10.15 -2.62 19.10
N LYS A 146 -11.00 -2.02 18.24
CA LYS A 146 -11.89 -2.85 17.39
C LYS A 146 -11.09 -3.50 16.26
N LYS A 147 -10.46 -4.64 16.55
CA LYS A 147 -10.04 -5.63 15.54
C LYS A 147 -11.25 -5.89 14.64
N ARG A 148 -11.15 -5.59 13.34
CA ARG A 148 -12.02 -6.25 12.36
C ARG A 148 -11.75 -7.76 12.47
N PRO A 149 -12.77 -8.62 12.25
CA PRO A 149 -12.60 -10.06 12.33
C PRO A 149 -11.34 -10.45 11.54
N GLY A 150 -10.45 -11.18 12.21
CA GLY A 150 -9.17 -11.58 11.65
C GLY A 150 -9.39 -12.27 10.32
N ILE A 151 -8.54 -11.94 9.34
CA ILE A 151 -8.42 -12.75 8.14
C ILE A 151 -8.08 -14.16 8.62
N PRO A 152 -8.80 -15.22 8.23
CA PRO A 152 -8.48 -16.59 8.63
C PRO A 152 -7.01 -16.85 8.33
N GLY A 153 -6.29 -17.32 9.36
CA GLY A 153 -4.86 -17.54 9.28
C GLY A 153 -4.52 -18.46 8.13
N ILE A 154 -3.58 -18.03 7.29
CA ILE A 154 -2.85 -18.95 6.43
C ILE A 154 -1.91 -19.73 7.34
N GLY A 155 -2.28 -20.99 7.58
CA GLY A 155 -1.37 -21.98 8.16
C GLY A 155 -0.10 -22.02 7.33
N GLY A 156 1.03 -22.07 8.03
CA GLY A 156 2.32 -22.27 7.41
C GLY A 156 2.36 -23.57 6.63
N GLN A 157 3.02 -23.51 5.49
CA GLN A 157 3.84 -24.59 4.98
C GLN A 157 5.25 -24.02 4.84
#